data_AF-A0A7J8MEI9-F1
#
_entry.id   AF-A0A7J8MEI9-F1
#
_cell.length_a   1.000
_cell.length_b   1.000
_cell.length_c   1.000
_cell.angle_alpha   90.00
_cell.angle_beta   90.00
_cell.angle_gamma   90.00
#
_symmetry.space_group_name_H-M   'P 1'
#
loop_
_entity.id
_entity.type
_entity.pdbx_description
1 polymer ?
#
loop_
_entity_poly.entity_id
_entity_poly.type
_entity_poly.pdbx_seq_one_letter_code
_entity_poly.pdbx_strand_id
1 'polypeptide(L)'
;ALLRVNVSSKEAAEELPLQVALEASKKAVLQGSMDVLLDFRKLLDDDLGLLVQLRDFIIDWVQEGFQDFFRALDDRFLLLSGRKSSSSQDQDLTGAHGEKVLAGLVLVLAQLSVFIEQTAVPRITEEIAASFSGGGGRGYENGPAFVPGEICRIFRSAGEKLLLHYTKMRTQKVSTLLRKRFTTPNWVKHKEPREVHMFVDLFLQELKEIGSEVRQILPQGLSRKHRRSDSNGSTASSRSNQLRDDKMTRSNTQRARSQLLETHLAKLFKQKVEIFTKVEYTQESVVTTIVKLCLKSLQEFARLQTYNRSGFQQIQLDIQFLRTPLKETVEDEAAIDFLLDEVIVAASERCLDPIPLEPPILDRLIQAKLAKWKEQNPVTP
;
A
#
# COMPACT_ATOMS: atom_id res chain seq x y z
N ALA A 1 11.88 -28.64 -31.58
CA ALA A 1 11.28 -29.42 -30.49
C ALA A 1 11.44 -28.62 -29.19
N LEU A 2 10.44 -27.80 -28.87
CA LEU A 2 10.38 -27.02 -27.64
C LEU A 2 9.25 -27.64 -26.80
N LEU A 3 9.63 -28.22 -25.66
CA LEU A 3 8.75 -28.95 -24.76
C LEU A 3 7.73 -28.02 -24.11
N ARG A 4 6.47 -28.17 -24.53
CA ARG A 4 5.30 -27.85 -23.72
C ARG A 4 5.37 -28.65 -22.44
N VAL A 5 5.64 -28.00 -21.31
CA VAL A 5 5.35 -28.57 -20.00
C VAL A 5 3.86 -28.38 -19.75
N ASN A 6 3.12 -29.45 -19.95
CA ASN A 6 1.70 -29.56 -19.67
C ASN A 6 1.54 -29.60 -18.14
N VAL A 7 1.14 -28.48 -17.53
CA VAL A 7 0.79 -28.43 -16.11
C VAL A 7 -0.55 -29.12 -15.93
N SER A 8 -0.50 -30.37 -15.47
CA SER A 8 -1.65 -31.17 -15.08
C SER A 8 -2.27 -30.57 -13.82
N SER A 9 -3.54 -30.18 -13.91
CA SER A 9 -4.39 -29.82 -12.79
C SER A 9 -4.50 -30.98 -11.79
N LYS A 10 -3.99 -30.80 -10.56
CA LYS A 10 -4.53 -31.46 -9.37
C LYS A 10 -4.00 -30.79 -8.09
N GLU A 11 -4.98 -30.43 -7.24
CA GLU A 11 -4.89 -30.04 -5.83
C GLU A 11 -4.63 -28.56 -5.52
N ALA A 12 -5.74 -27.86 -5.30
CA ALA A 12 -5.86 -26.54 -4.71
C ALA A 12 -5.41 -26.55 -3.22
N ALA A 13 -4.10 -26.57 -3.00
CA ALA A 13 -3.55 -25.82 -1.88
C ALA A 13 -3.57 -24.34 -2.29
N GLU A 14 -3.92 -23.42 -1.40
CA GLU A 14 -3.81 -21.98 -1.67
C GLU A 14 -2.36 -21.67 -2.06
N GLU A 15 -2.07 -21.60 -3.36
CA GLU A 15 -0.76 -21.21 -3.84
C GLU A 15 -0.57 -19.75 -3.41
N LEU A 16 0.32 -19.53 -2.44
CA LEU A 16 0.80 -18.22 -2.02
C LEU A 16 2.11 -17.93 -2.76
N PRO A 17 2.08 -17.65 -4.08
CA PRO A 17 3.28 -17.61 -4.91
C PRO A 17 4.27 -16.54 -4.44
N LEU A 18 3.77 -15.42 -3.90
CA LEU A 18 4.63 -14.35 -3.40
C LEU A 18 5.37 -14.80 -2.13
N GLN A 19 4.68 -15.51 -1.23
CA GLN A 19 5.29 -16.03 -0.01
C GLN A 19 6.33 -17.11 -0.33
N VAL A 20 6.03 -18.02 -1.27
CA VAL A 20 7.00 -19.04 -1.73
C VAL A 20 8.24 -18.36 -2.33
N ALA A 21 8.06 -17.35 -3.18
CA ALA A 21 9.16 -16.59 -3.75
C ALA A 21 9.99 -15.85 -2.67
N LEU A 22 9.33 -15.27 -1.66
CA LEU A 22 9.99 -14.61 -0.54
C LEU A 22 10.82 -15.59 0.28
N GLU A 23 10.25 -16.72 0.70
CA GLU A 23 10.95 -17.73 1.50
C GLU A 23 12.12 -18.37 0.73
N ALA A 24 11.92 -18.67 -0.56
CA ALA A 24 13.00 -19.13 -1.43
C ALA A 24 14.13 -18.10 -1.53
N SER A 25 13.80 -16.82 -1.64
CA SER A 25 14.80 -15.74 -1.72
C SER A 25 15.55 -15.54 -0.40
N LYS A 26 14.83 -15.57 0.75
CA LYS A 26 15.46 -15.53 2.08
C LYS A 26 16.44 -16.68 2.27
N LYS A 27 16.02 -17.90 1.90
CA LYS A 27 16.86 -19.10 1.95
C LYS A 27 18.07 -18.96 1.03
N ALA A 28 17.89 -18.52 -0.21
CA ALA A 28 18.97 -18.35 -1.17
C ALA A 28 20.04 -17.36 -0.66
N VAL A 29 19.62 -16.22 -0.10
CA VAL A 29 20.56 -15.23 0.45
C VAL A 29 21.26 -15.76 1.69
N LEU A 30 20.51 -16.26 2.69
CA LEU A 30 21.11 -16.66 3.97
C LEU A 30 21.86 -18.00 3.88
N GLN A 31 21.19 -19.06 3.40
CA GLN A 31 21.80 -20.38 3.32
C GLN A 31 22.95 -20.38 2.31
N GLY A 32 22.79 -19.74 1.15
CA GLY A 32 23.86 -19.63 0.17
C GLY A 32 25.09 -18.91 0.73
N SER A 33 24.89 -17.85 1.51
CA SER A 33 26.00 -17.15 2.19
C SER A 33 26.69 -18.05 3.21
N MET A 34 25.93 -18.81 3.99
CA MET A 34 26.46 -19.72 5.01
C MET A 34 27.24 -20.89 4.38
N ASP A 35 26.73 -21.47 3.30
CA ASP A 35 27.40 -22.56 2.58
C ASP A 35 28.76 -22.09 2.03
N VAL A 36 28.81 -20.90 1.44
CA VAL A 36 30.06 -20.29 0.95
C VAL A 36 31.06 -20.06 2.10
N LEU A 37 30.60 -19.53 3.25
CA LEU A 37 31.45 -19.34 4.42
C LEU A 37 31.99 -20.67 4.97
N LEU A 38 31.16 -21.72 5.00
CA LEU A 38 31.57 -23.06 5.43
C LEU A 38 32.65 -23.65 4.51
N ASP A 39 32.53 -23.45 3.21
CA ASP A 39 33.51 -23.95 2.25
C ASP A 39 34.85 -23.22 2.37
N PHE A 40 34.84 -21.89 2.57
CA PHE A 40 36.06 -21.14 2.88
C PHE A 40 36.66 -21.53 4.24
N ARG A 41 35.83 -21.83 5.23
CA ARG A 41 36.30 -22.29 6.54
C ARG A 41 37.04 -23.62 6.43
N LYS A 42 36.47 -24.60 5.72
CA LYS A 42 37.15 -25.89 5.46
C LYS A 42 38.48 -25.69 4.75
N LEU A 43 38.53 -24.78 3.77
CA LEU A 43 39.77 -24.46 3.08
C LEU A 43 40.82 -23.87 4.03
N LEU A 44 40.43 -23.04 4.99
CA LEU A 44 41.36 -22.44 5.96
C LEU A 44 41.77 -23.41 7.08
N ASP A 45 40.95 -24.40 7.40
CA ASP A 45 41.24 -25.45 8.40
C ASP A 45 42.22 -26.51 7.86
N ASP A 46 42.40 -26.59 6.53
CA ASP A 46 43.41 -27.45 5.91
C ASP A 46 44.83 -26.88 6.16
N ASP A 47 45.60 -27.51 7.05
CA ASP A 47 46.98 -27.16 7.46
C ASP A 47 48.03 -27.38 6.33
N LEU A 48 47.75 -26.89 5.13
CA LEU A 48 48.74 -26.78 4.06
C LEU A 48 49.58 -25.52 4.30
N GLY A 49 50.89 -25.66 4.44
CA GLY A 49 51.80 -24.55 4.80
C GLY A 49 51.72 -23.29 3.91
N LEU A 50 51.21 -23.40 2.67
CA LEU A 50 50.93 -22.25 1.79
C LEU A 50 49.67 -21.46 2.21
N LEU A 51 48.64 -22.13 2.74
CA LEU A 51 47.38 -21.51 3.16
C LEU A 51 47.55 -20.68 4.43
N VAL A 52 48.48 -21.07 5.31
CA VAL A 52 48.84 -20.28 6.50
C VAL A 52 49.37 -18.89 6.11
N GLN A 53 50.17 -18.78 5.05
CA GLN A 53 50.71 -17.51 4.57
C GLN A 53 49.67 -16.65 3.81
N LEU A 54 48.65 -17.29 3.24
CA LEU A 54 47.58 -16.63 2.49
C LEU A 54 46.34 -16.36 3.34
N ARG A 55 46.31 -16.83 4.59
CA ARG A 55 45.14 -16.78 5.47
C ARG A 55 44.54 -15.37 5.58
N ASP A 56 45.36 -14.37 5.85
CA ASP A 56 44.90 -12.99 6.02
C ASP A 56 44.37 -12.40 4.70
N PHE A 57 44.99 -12.75 3.57
CA PHE A 57 44.51 -12.36 2.24
C PHE A 57 43.18 -13.02 1.89
N ILE A 58 43.00 -14.30 2.24
CA ILE A 58 41.73 -15.02 2.02
C ILE A 58 40.63 -14.41 2.89
N ILE A 59 40.92 -14.08 4.16
CA ILE A 59 39.98 -13.41 5.06
C ILE A 59 39.54 -12.06 4.46
N ASP A 60 40.49 -11.23 4.03
CA ASP A 60 40.18 -9.92 3.43
C ASP A 60 39.36 -10.09 2.14
N TRP A 61 39.66 -11.10 1.32
CA TRP A 61 38.93 -11.38 0.08
C TRP A 61 37.50 -11.86 0.33
N VAL A 62 37.28 -12.73 1.32
CA VAL A 62 35.93 -13.17 1.71
C VAL A 62 35.10 -11.98 2.19
N GLN A 63 35.67 -11.12 3.05
CA GLN A 63 35.00 -9.94 3.56
C GLN A 63 34.63 -8.94 2.44
N GLU A 64 35.56 -8.63 1.55
CA GLU A 64 35.33 -7.76 0.39
C GLU A 64 34.28 -8.36 -0.56
N GLY A 65 34.34 -9.67 -0.80
CA GLY A 65 33.37 -10.39 -1.62
C GLY A 65 31.94 -10.25 -1.10
N PHE A 66 31.73 -10.33 0.23
CA PHE A 66 30.42 -10.09 0.82
C PHE A 66 29.97 -8.64 0.70
N GLN A 67 30.88 -7.68 0.88
CA GLN A 67 30.57 -6.26 0.70
C GLN A 67 30.08 -5.98 -0.73
N ASP A 68 30.79 -6.47 -1.74
CA ASP A 68 30.46 -6.27 -3.15
C ASP A 68 29.22 -7.05 -3.59
N PHE A 69 29.03 -8.26 -3.08
CA PHE A 69 27.81 -9.04 -3.30
C PHE A 69 26.57 -8.26 -2.88
N PHE A 70 26.56 -7.70 -1.66
CA PHE A 70 25.40 -6.98 -1.16
C PHE A 70 25.13 -5.66 -1.92
N ARG A 71 26.19 -4.96 -2.36
CA ARG A 71 26.04 -3.77 -3.23
C ARG A 71 25.47 -4.14 -4.59
N ALA A 72 25.99 -5.20 -5.21
CA ALA A 72 25.49 -5.71 -6.49
C ALA A 72 24.03 -6.20 -6.38
N LEU A 73 23.67 -6.78 -5.24
CA LEU A 73 22.31 -7.23 -4.95
C LEU A 73 21.32 -6.05 -4.87
N ASP A 74 21.67 -4.96 -4.18
CA ASP A 74 20.86 -3.74 -4.16
C ASP A 74 20.69 -3.15 -5.57
N ASP A 75 21.77 -3.09 -6.35
CA ASP A 75 21.72 -2.64 -7.74
C ASP A 75 20.78 -3.50 -8.60
N ARG A 76 20.73 -4.80 -8.32
CA ARG A 76 19.82 -5.73 -8.98
C ARG A 76 18.37 -5.51 -8.55
N PHE A 77 18.10 -5.19 -7.27
CA PHE A 77 16.76 -4.85 -6.80
C PHE A 77 16.23 -3.59 -7.50
N LEU A 78 17.10 -2.59 -7.68
CA LEU A 78 16.76 -1.37 -8.43
C LEU A 78 16.47 -1.63 -9.91
N LEU A 79 17.19 -2.58 -10.54
CA LEU A 79 16.90 -3.02 -11.91
C LEU A 79 15.55 -3.75 -12.01
N LEU A 80 15.34 -4.75 -11.14
CA LEU A 80 14.13 -5.59 -11.16
C LEU A 80 12.85 -4.83 -10.80
N SER A 81 12.96 -3.75 -10.01
CA SER A 81 11.84 -2.87 -9.70
C SER A 81 11.41 -1.97 -10.88
N GLY A 82 12.10 -2.05 -12.03
CA GLY A 82 11.78 -1.27 -13.23
C GLY A 82 12.22 0.19 -13.14
N ARG A 83 13.07 0.54 -12.16
CA ARG A 83 13.44 1.94 -11.90
C ARG A 83 14.59 2.47 -12.77
N LYS A 84 15.40 1.59 -13.38
CA LYS A 84 16.52 1.97 -14.27
C LYS A 84 16.15 2.02 -15.78
N SER A 85 14.96 1.55 -16.20
CA SER A 85 14.51 1.64 -17.60
C SER A 85 13.61 2.86 -17.81
N SER A 86 14.22 4.05 -17.85
CA SER A 86 13.59 5.24 -18.45
C SER A 86 14.28 5.58 -19.76
N SER A 87 14.12 4.69 -20.74
CA SER A 87 14.38 5.02 -22.15
C SER A 87 13.55 4.12 -23.04
N SER A 88 12.64 4.75 -23.78
CA SER A 88 12.08 4.29 -25.06
C SER A 88 11.05 3.15 -25.01
N GLN A 89 9.82 3.52 -25.35
CA GLN A 89 8.95 2.84 -26.33
C GLN A 89 9.17 1.33 -26.48
N ASP A 90 8.34 0.52 -25.78
CA ASP A 90 7.83 -0.79 -26.22
C ASP A 90 7.01 -1.43 -25.08
N GLN A 91 5.87 -0.81 -24.72
CA GLN A 91 5.00 -1.29 -23.64
C GLN A 91 3.64 -1.80 -24.13
N ASP A 92 3.59 -2.38 -25.33
CA ASP A 92 2.31 -2.77 -25.94
C ASP A 92 1.99 -4.28 -25.91
N LEU A 93 2.77 -5.13 -25.23
CA LEU A 93 2.53 -6.59 -25.27
C LEU A 93 2.59 -7.36 -23.94
N THR A 94 2.89 -6.73 -22.81
CA THR A 94 2.78 -7.35 -21.48
C THR A 94 1.63 -6.73 -20.71
N GLY A 95 0.41 -7.27 -20.92
CA GLY A 95 -0.84 -6.75 -20.37
C GLY A 95 -0.93 -6.71 -18.84
N ALA A 96 -2.12 -6.40 -18.31
CA ALA A 96 -2.42 -6.21 -16.87
C ALA A 96 -1.87 -7.30 -15.93
N HIS A 97 -1.64 -8.51 -16.43
CA HIS A 97 -1.00 -9.59 -15.68
C HIS A 97 0.49 -9.33 -15.40
N GLY A 98 1.24 -8.79 -16.37
CA GLY A 98 2.67 -8.45 -16.20
C GLY A 98 2.89 -7.36 -15.16
N GLU A 99 2.03 -6.33 -15.13
CA GLU A 99 2.05 -5.29 -14.11
C GLU A 99 1.78 -5.86 -12.70
N LYS A 100 0.85 -6.82 -12.61
CA LYS A 100 0.53 -7.49 -11.33
C LYS A 100 1.71 -8.31 -10.81
N VAL A 101 2.37 -9.07 -11.69
CA VAL A 101 3.58 -9.85 -11.35
C VAL A 101 4.72 -8.92 -10.93
N LEU A 102 4.94 -7.84 -11.67
CA LEU A 102 5.99 -6.86 -11.35
C LEU A 102 5.75 -6.18 -10.00
N ALA A 103 4.53 -5.74 -9.71
CA ALA A 103 4.21 -5.15 -8.41
C ALA A 103 4.36 -6.17 -7.27
N GLY A 104 3.94 -7.43 -7.46
CA GLY A 104 4.18 -8.50 -6.49
C GLY A 104 5.68 -8.72 -6.22
N LEU A 105 6.51 -8.73 -7.27
CA LEU A 105 7.96 -8.82 -7.14
C LEU A 105 8.54 -7.64 -6.35
N VAL A 106 8.13 -6.41 -6.63
CA VAL A 106 8.59 -5.21 -5.89
C VAL A 106 8.28 -5.34 -4.39
N LEU A 107 7.12 -5.86 -4.03
CA LEU A 107 6.74 -6.08 -2.63
C LEU A 107 7.62 -7.17 -1.97
N VAL A 108 7.89 -8.27 -2.68
CA VAL A 108 8.81 -9.33 -2.21
C VAL A 108 10.21 -8.75 -1.97
N LEU A 109 10.72 -7.96 -2.90
CA LEU A 109 12.03 -7.31 -2.77
C LEU A 109 12.07 -6.35 -1.57
N ALA A 110 11.01 -5.58 -1.33
CA ALA A 110 10.92 -4.69 -0.18
C ALA A 110 11.04 -5.47 1.14
N GLN A 111 10.31 -6.59 1.27
CA GLN A 111 10.37 -7.42 2.47
C GLN A 111 11.69 -8.21 2.60
N LEU A 112 12.28 -8.60 1.48
CA LEU A 112 13.60 -9.23 1.46
C LEU A 112 14.68 -8.24 1.93
N SER A 113 14.59 -6.95 1.56
CA SER A 113 15.50 -5.93 2.08
C SER A 113 15.45 -5.82 3.60
N VAL A 114 14.26 -5.89 4.20
CA VAL A 114 14.09 -5.90 5.66
C VAL A 114 14.73 -7.14 6.28
N PHE A 115 14.53 -8.31 5.67
CA PHE A 115 15.16 -9.56 6.13
C PHE A 115 16.70 -9.50 6.03
N ILE A 116 17.24 -8.93 4.95
CA ILE A 116 18.68 -8.77 4.77
C ILE A 116 19.26 -7.89 5.88
N GLU A 117 18.63 -6.75 6.13
CA GLU A 117 19.02 -5.82 7.19
C GLU A 117 18.94 -6.44 8.59
N GLN A 118 17.82 -7.09 8.93
CA GLN A 118 17.52 -7.49 10.30
C GLN A 118 18.04 -8.88 10.67
N THR A 119 18.29 -9.75 9.68
CA THR A 119 18.61 -11.16 9.93
C THR A 119 19.81 -11.62 9.14
N ALA A 120 19.86 -11.42 7.82
CA ALA A 120 20.92 -12.01 7.01
C ALA A 120 22.29 -11.39 7.34
N VAL A 121 22.41 -10.07 7.30
CA VAL A 121 23.67 -9.37 7.58
C VAL A 121 24.16 -9.63 9.00
N PRO A 122 23.34 -9.52 10.07
CA PRO A 122 23.78 -9.87 11.42
C PRO A 122 24.33 -11.29 11.55
N ARG A 123 23.64 -12.31 11.00
CA ARG A 123 24.10 -13.70 11.08
C ARG A 123 25.37 -13.94 10.29
N ILE A 124 25.48 -13.38 9.09
CA ILE A 124 26.69 -13.47 8.27
C ILE A 124 27.87 -12.79 8.98
N THR A 125 27.63 -11.64 9.61
CA THR A 125 28.64 -10.92 10.38
C THR A 125 29.13 -11.73 11.58
N GLU A 126 28.24 -12.41 12.28
CA GLU A 126 28.58 -13.29 13.40
C GLU A 126 29.46 -14.46 12.95
N GLU A 127 29.12 -15.12 11.84
CA GLU A 127 29.93 -16.22 11.29
C GLU A 127 31.29 -15.72 10.77
N ILE A 128 31.34 -14.56 10.11
CA ILE A 128 32.60 -13.93 9.70
C ILE A 128 33.46 -13.62 10.93
N ALA A 129 32.88 -13.08 12.01
CA ALA A 129 33.63 -12.79 13.23
C ALA A 129 34.15 -14.06 13.92
N ALA A 130 33.38 -15.16 13.88
CA ALA A 130 33.75 -16.43 14.49
C ALA A 130 34.85 -17.18 13.71
N SER A 131 34.71 -17.25 12.38
CA SER A 131 35.55 -18.11 11.53
C SER A 131 36.66 -17.35 10.79
N PHE A 132 36.50 -16.03 10.62
CA PHE A 132 37.39 -15.19 9.81
C PHE A 132 37.89 -13.96 10.60
N SER A 133 38.24 -14.17 11.87
CA SER A 133 38.89 -13.14 12.71
C SER A 133 40.37 -12.97 12.36
N GLY A 134 40.83 -11.71 12.36
CA GLY A 134 42.25 -11.37 12.16
C GLY A 134 42.62 -10.76 10.80
N GLY A 135 41.66 -10.37 9.95
CA GLY A 135 41.94 -9.67 8.69
C GLY A 135 42.70 -8.36 8.91
N GLY A 136 43.79 -8.17 8.17
CA GLY A 136 44.73 -7.05 8.35
C GLY A 136 45.80 -6.95 7.26
N GLY A 137 45.63 -7.67 6.13
CA GLY A 137 46.54 -7.58 4.98
C GLY A 137 46.37 -6.25 4.24
N ARG A 138 45.18 -5.65 4.30
CA ARG A 138 44.94 -4.27 3.86
C ARG A 138 45.53 -3.28 4.86
N GLY A 139 46.55 -2.54 4.43
CA GLY A 139 47.03 -1.35 5.12
C GLY A 139 45.90 -0.35 5.40
N TYR A 140 46.08 0.49 6.43
CA TYR A 140 45.09 1.41 7.00
C TYR A 140 44.36 2.36 6.02
N GLU A 141 44.79 2.46 4.75
CA GLU A 141 44.25 3.38 3.74
C GLU A 141 42.91 2.93 3.12
N ASN A 142 42.61 1.63 3.10
CA ASN A 142 41.45 1.09 2.37
C ASN A 142 40.19 0.84 3.21
N GLY A 143 40.23 1.12 4.52
CA GLY A 143 39.14 0.83 5.45
C GLY A 143 38.87 -0.68 5.64
N PRO A 144 37.89 -1.04 6.50
CA PRO A 144 37.51 -2.44 6.72
C PRO A 144 36.91 -3.08 5.46
N ALA A 145 37.29 -4.32 5.16
CA ALA A 145 36.87 -5.04 3.94
C ALA A 145 35.36 -5.35 3.91
N PHE A 146 34.73 -5.54 5.07
CA PHE A 146 33.27 -5.69 5.21
C PHE A 146 32.71 -4.68 6.23
N VAL A 147 31.67 -3.94 5.84
CA VAL A 147 31.04 -2.90 6.66
C VAL A 147 29.55 -3.20 6.84
N PRO A 148 29.18 -4.07 7.81
CA PRO A 148 27.79 -4.49 8.01
C PRO A 148 26.82 -3.31 8.20
N GLY A 149 27.26 -2.27 8.93
CA GLY A 149 26.45 -1.07 9.17
C GLY A 149 26.13 -0.27 7.91
N GLU A 150 27.01 -0.27 6.91
CA GLU A 150 26.74 0.35 5.61
C GLU A 150 25.70 -0.46 4.85
N ILE A 151 25.88 -1.78 4.77
CA ILE A 151 24.95 -2.69 4.09
C ILE A 151 23.55 -2.62 4.72
N CYS A 152 23.44 -2.62 6.05
CA CYS A 152 22.14 -2.46 6.72
C CYS A 152 21.46 -1.14 6.36
N ARG A 153 22.21 -0.03 6.24
CA ARG A 153 21.64 1.27 5.82
C ARG A 153 21.18 1.25 4.37
N ILE A 154 21.94 0.61 3.48
CA ILE A 154 21.58 0.43 2.06
C ILE A 154 20.24 -0.31 1.97
N PHE A 155 20.15 -1.50 2.57
CA PHE A 155 18.93 -2.32 2.48
C PHE A 155 17.74 -1.70 3.22
N ARG A 156 17.94 -0.99 4.34
CA ARG A 156 16.88 -0.19 4.96
C ARG A 156 16.30 0.84 3.98
N SER A 157 17.17 1.62 3.34
CA SER A 157 16.76 2.64 2.37
C SER A 157 16.12 2.03 1.13
N ALA A 158 16.68 0.92 0.63
CA ALA A 158 16.17 0.20 -0.53
C ALA A 158 14.76 -0.34 -0.27
N GLY A 159 14.55 -0.99 0.87
CA GLY A 159 13.25 -1.51 1.27
C GLY A 159 12.19 -0.39 1.33
N GLU A 160 12.51 0.73 1.99
CA GLU A 160 11.57 1.86 2.11
C GLU A 160 11.17 2.42 0.74
N LYS A 161 12.15 2.55 -0.16
CA LYS A 161 11.93 2.98 -1.55
C LYS A 161 11.08 1.99 -2.34
N LEU A 162 11.32 0.70 -2.16
CA LEU A 162 10.58 -0.37 -2.85
C LEU A 162 9.13 -0.47 -2.35
N LEU A 163 8.90 -0.37 -1.04
CA LEU A 163 7.56 -0.37 -0.47
C LEU A 163 6.73 0.83 -0.96
N LEU A 164 7.36 2.02 -1.00
CA LEU A 164 6.73 3.20 -1.57
C LEU A 164 6.45 3.03 -3.08
N HIS A 165 7.38 2.42 -3.82
CA HIS A 165 7.20 2.13 -5.24
C HIS A 165 6.02 1.18 -5.48
N TYR A 166 5.92 0.09 -4.71
CA TYR A 166 4.75 -0.81 -4.72
C TYR A 166 3.44 -0.05 -4.47
N THR A 167 3.42 0.76 -3.40
CA THR A 167 2.26 1.58 -3.03
C THR A 167 1.85 2.50 -4.18
N LYS A 168 2.81 3.13 -4.85
CA LYS A 168 2.57 3.99 -6.02
C LYS A 168 2.04 3.20 -7.21
N MET A 169 2.64 2.07 -7.57
CA MET A 169 2.20 1.22 -8.68
C MET A 169 0.74 0.78 -8.50
N ARG A 170 0.39 0.26 -7.32
CA ARG A 170 -0.97 -0.17 -7.00
C ARG A 170 -1.96 1.00 -7.00
N THR A 171 -1.57 2.12 -6.39
CA THR A 171 -2.39 3.34 -6.41
C THR A 171 -2.63 3.84 -7.83
N GLN A 172 -1.63 3.82 -8.71
CA GLN A 172 -1.76 4.26 -10.11
C GLN A 172 -2.72 3.36 -10.91
N LYS A 173 -2.63 2.04 -10.73
CA LYS A 173 -3.56 1.08 -11.35
C LYS A 173 -5.01 1.40 -10.96
N VAL A 174 -5.25 1.54 -9.65
CA VAL A 174 -6.58 1.87 -9.12
C VAL A 174 -7.04 3.26 -9.56
N SER A 175 -6.16 4.26 -9.52
CA SER A 175 -6.45 5.62 -9.99
C SER A 175 -6.88 5.66 -11.46
N THR A 176 -6.31 4.79 -12.31
CA THR A 176 -6.72 4.66 -13.71
C THR A 176 -8.15 4.12 -13.84
N LEU A 177 -8.52 3.14 -13.02
CA LEU A 177 -9.90 2.65 -12.93
C LEU A 177 -10.86 3.74 -12.46
N LEU A 178 -10.50 4.46 -11.40
CA LEU A 178 -11.32 5.54 -10.84
C LEU A 178 -11.47 6.70 -11.82
N ARG A 179 -10.42 7.06 -12.58
CA ARG A 179 -10.48 8.10 -13.61
C ARG A 179 -11.51 7.80 -14.70
N LYS A 180 -11.66 6.53 -15.11
CA LYS A 180 -12.65 6.13 -16.13
C LYS A 180 -14.08 6.47 -15.69
N ARG A 181 -14.40 6.35 -14.40
CA ARG A 181 -15.72 6.71 -13.85
C ARG A 181 -16.07 8.18 -14.08
N PHE A 182 -15.09 9.07 -13.95
CA PHE A 182 -15.32 10.51 -14.06
C PHE A 182 -15.23 11.03 -15.49
N THR A 183 -14.52 10.33 -16.39
CA THR A 183 -14.30 10.77 -17.77
C THR A 183 -15.32 10.22 -18.77
N THR A 184 -15.95 9.08 -18.49
CA THR A 184 -16.89 8.42 -19.42
C THR A 184 -18.28 9.07 -19.49
N PRO A 185 -18.96 9.39 -18.36
CA PRO A 185 -20.32 9.90 -18.42
C PRO A 185 -20.38 11.41 -18.68
N ASN A 186 -21.46 11.87 -19.31
CA ASN A 186 -21.78 13.30 -19.37
C ASN A 186 -22.47 13.75 -18.07
N TRP A 187 -21.69 14.30 -17.14
CA TRP A 187 -22.16 14.75 -15.82
C TRP A 187 -23.18 15.90 -15.85
N VAL A 188 -23.20 16.70 -16.93
CA VAL A 188 -24.15 17.81 -17.10
C VAL A 188 -25.55 17.31 -17.50
N LYS A 189 -25.62 16.15 -18.17
CA LYS A 189 -26.87 15.51 -18.60
C LYS A 189 -27.15 14.21 -17.84
N HIS A 190 -26.57 14.05 -16.66
CA HIS A 190 -26.71 12.82 -15.87
C HIS A 190 -28.16 12.64 -15.41
N LYS A 191 -28.62 11.38 -15.39
CA LYS A 191 -29.97 11.01 -14.94
C LYS A 191 -30.00 10.80 -13.43
N GLU A 192 -31.19 10.79 -12.85
CA GLU A 192 -31.38 10.56 -11.41
C GLU A 192 -30.78 9.21 -10.96
N PRO A 193 -30.12 9.18 -9.79
CA PRO A 193 -29.50 7.98 -9.27
C PRO A 193 -30.56 6.94 -8.87
N ARG A 194 -30.37 5.70 -9.34
CA ARG A 194 -31.26 4.57 -9.05
C ARG A 194 -30.60 3.45 -8.26
N GLU A 195 -29.27 3.42 -8.29
CA GLU A 195 -28.45 2.44 -7.60
C GLU A 195 -27.02 2.96 -7.45
N VAL A 196 -26.27 2.32 -6.57
CA VAL A 196 -24.82 2.53 -6.44
C VAL A 196 -24.13 2.02 -7.69
N HIS A 197 -23.33 2.86 -8.32
CA HIS A 197 -22.68 2.56 -9.59
C HIS A 197 -21.64 1.44 -9.44
N MET A 198 -21.55 0.55 -10.43
CA MET A 198 -20.63 -0.60 -10.45
C MET A 198 -19.14 -0.30 -10.26
N PHE A 199 -18.71 0.97 -10.35
CA PHE A 199 -17.29 1.29 -10.16
C PHE A 199 -16.88 1.11 -8.70
N VAL A 200 -17.85 1.25 -7.78
CA VAL A 200 -17.68 0.98 -6.35
C VAL A 200 -17.29 -0.48 -6.15
N ASP A 201 -18.00 -1.40 -6.79
CA ASP A 201 -17.72 -2.84 -6.68
C ASP A 201 -16.32 -3.14 -7.26
N LEU A 202 -16.00 -2.58 -8.43
CA LEU A 202 -14.67 -2.73 -9.05
C LEU A 202 -13.55 -2.14 -8.19
N PHE A 203 -13.77 -0.99 -7.55
CA PHE A 203 -12.80 -0.37 -6.65
C PHE A 203 -12.57 -1.24 -5.41
N LEU A 204 -13.63 -1.73 -4.78
CA LEU A 204 -13.53 -2.63 -3.62
C LEU A 204 -12.86 -3.96 -3.99
N GLN A 205 -13.12 -4.49 -5.20
CA GLN A 205 -12.45 -5.68 -5.70
C GLN A 205 -10.94 -5.46 -5.86
N GLU A 206 -10.53 -4.35 -6.47
CA GLU A 206 -9.09 -4.02 -6.60
C GLU A 206 -8.42 -3.84 -5.23
N LEU A 207 -9.10 -3.22 -4.25
CA LEU A 207 -8.59 -3.13 -2.89
C LEU A 207 -8.47 -4.50 -2.21
N LYS A 208 -9.43 -5.41 -2.45
CA LYS A 208 -9.38 -6.79 -1.95
C LYS A 208 -8.19 -7.57 -2.54
N GLU A 209 -7.91 -7.40 -3.83
CA GLU A 209 -6.74 -8.00 -4.48
C GLU A 209 -5.43 -7.43 -3.92
N ILE A 210 -5.34 -6.13 -3.70
CA ILE A 210 -4.17 -5.51 -3.06
C ILE A 210 -4.01 -6.06 -1.63
N GLY A 211 -5.10 -6.16 -0.88
CA GLY A 211 -5.11 -6.71 0.47
C GLY A 211 -4.65 -8.17 0.50
N SER A 212 -5.03 -9.00 -0.47
CA SER A 212 -4.58 -10.40 -0.52
C SER A 212 -3.10 -10.51 -0.82
N GLU A 213 -2.56 -9.72 -1.73
CA GLU A 213 -1.12 -9.67 -2.04
C GLU A 213 -0.29 -9.22 -0.84
N VAL A 214 -0.70 -8.12 -0.20
CA VAL A 214 -0.04 -7.57 0.98
C VAL A 214 -0.06 -8.57 2.13
N ARG A 215 -1.17 -9.30 2.31
CA ARG A 215 -1.31 -10.34 3.33
C ARG A 215 -0.34 -11.52 3.17
N GLN A 216 0.08 -11.85 1.94
CA GLN A 216 1.06 -12.94 1.74
C GLN A 216 2.46 -12.57 2.24
N ILE A 217 2.78 -11.28 2.34
CA ILE A 217 4.16 -10.79 2.51
C ILE A 217 4.37 -10.03 3.82
N LEU A 218 3.45 -9.13 4.17
CA LEU A 218 3.61 -8.24 5.32
C LEU A 218 2.92 -8.80 6.57
N PRO A 219 3.49 -8.59 7.77
CA PRO A 219 2.85 -8.95 9.02
C PRO A 219 1.58 -8.11 9.26
N GLN A 220 0.61 -8.70 9.97
CA GLN A 220 -0.52 -7.95 10.52
C GLN A 220 0.02 -6.99 11.58
N GLY A 221 -0.36 -5.72 11.48
CA GLY A 221 -0.08 -4.70 12.48
C GLY A 221 -0.87 -4.94 13.75
N LEU A 222 -0.48 -4.25 14.82
CA LEU A 222 -1.25 -4.23 16.07
C LEU A 222 -2.54 -3.42 15.83
N SER A 223 -3.54 -4.07 15.23
CA SER A 223 -4.86 -3.50 14.99
C SER A 223 -5.48 -3.01 16.30
N ARG A 224 -5.33 -1.72 16.60
CA ARG A 224 -6.01 -1.06 17.72
C ARG A 224 -7.42 -0.68 17.30
N LYS A 225 -8.20 -1.63 16.77
CA LYS A 225 -9.65 -1.46 16.61
C LYS A 225 -10.25 -1.42 18.00
N HIS A 226 -10.25 -0.24 18.60
CA HIS A 226 -11.10 0.05 19.75
C HIS A 226 -12.53 0.01 19.20
N ARG A 227 -13.09 -1.20 19.15
CA ARG A 227 -14.52 -1.43 18.91
C ARG A 227 -15.20 -0.53 19.92
N ARG A 228 -15.70 0.62 19.48
CA ARG A 228 -16.56 1.43 20.32
C ARG A 228 -17.80 0.57 20.50
N SER A 229 -17.84 -0.11 21.63
CA SER A 229 -19.08 -0.65 22.15
C SER A 229 -20.03 0.53 22.20
N ASP A 230 -21.10 0.47 21.42
CA ASP A 230 -22.21 1.42 21.51
C ASP A 230 -22.90 1.18 22.85
N SER A 231 -22.24 1.64 23.92
CA SER A 231 -22.87 1.79 25.22
C SER A 231 -23.72 3.04 25.14
N ASN A 232 -25.04 2.85 25.05
CA ASN A 232 -26.05 3.84 25.40
C ASN A 232 -25.85 4.26 26.86
N GLY A 233 -24.90 5.16 27.09
CA GLY A 233 -24.63 5.80 28.37
C GLY A 233 -25.28 7.17 28.38
N SER A 234 -26.52 7.22 28.84
CA SER A 234 -27.20 8.46 29.20
C SER A 234 -26.34 9.29 30.17
N THR A 235 -26.02 10.53 29.81
CA THR A 235 -25.75 11.59 30.78
C THR A 235 -26.45 12.87 30.35
N ALA A 236 -27.49 13.19 31.10
CA ALA A 236 -28.11 14.50 31.13
C ALA A 236 -27.07 15.57 31.48
N SER A 237 -27.11 16.71 30.78
CA SER A 237 -27.24 18.03 31.42
C SER A 237 -27.29 19.14 30.38
N SER A 238 -28.42 19.84 30.43
CA SER A 238 -28.69 21.25 30.17
C SER A 238 -27.50 22.14 29.78
N ARG A 239 -27.69 22.89 28.69
CA ARG A 239 -27.85 24.36 28.75
C ARG A 239 -28.26 24.91 27.39
N SER A 240 -29.47 25.44 27.37
CA SER A 240 -30.08 26.23 26.31
C SER A 240 -29.30 27.53 26.10
N ASN A 241 -28.95 27.84 24.87
CA ASN A 241 -28.77 29.22 24.40
C ASN A 241 -29.71 29.46 23.23
N GLN A 242 -30.86 30.07 23.55
CA GLN A 242 -31.68 30.77 22.56
C GLN A 242 -30.93 32.05 22.19
N LEU A 243 -30.37 32.09 20.99
CA LEU A 243 -30.03 33.35 20.33
C LEU A 243 -31.04 33.57 19.21
N ARG A 244 -31.66 34.75 19.30
CA ARG A 244 -32.71 35.30 18.44
C ARG A 244 -32.40 35.09 16.95
N ASP A 245 -33.33 34.44 16.27
CA ASP A 245 -33.39 34.37 14.81
C ASP A 245 -34.00 35.69 14.32
N ASP A 246 -33.16 36.57 13.77
CA ASP A 246 -33.64 37.77 13.11
C ASP A 246 -33.96 37.46 11.64
N LYS A 247 -35.12 37.94 11.25
CA LYS A 247 -35.88 37.55 10.07
C LYS A 247 -35.17 38.01 8.80
N MET A 248 -34.59 37.08 8.04
CA MET A 248 -34.36 37.30 6.61
C MET A 248 -34.50 36.03 5.78
N THR A 249 -35.43 36.12 4.83
CA THR A 249 -35.80 35.13 3.81
C THR A 249 -34.59 34.76 2.95
N ARG A 250 -33.73 33.86 3.44
CA ARG A 250 -32.72 33.17 2.63
C ARG A 250 -33.24 31.77 2.32
N SER A 251 -33.18 31.40 1.05
CA SER A 251 -33.62 30.11 0.53
C SER A 251 -33.00 28.94 1.34
N ASN A 252 -33.79 27.90 1.65
CA ASN A 252 -33.35 26.71 2.38
C ASN A 252 -32.06 26.08 1.79
N THR A 253 -31.84 26.27 0.49
CA THR A 253 -30.64 25.85 -0.25
C THR A 253 -29.35 26.57 0.17
N GLN A 254 -29.43 27.80 0.69
CA GLN A 254 -28.26 28.56 1.12
C GLN A 254 -27.84 28.17 2.55
N ARG A 255 -28.80 27.78 3.39
CA ARG A 255 -28.58 27.35 4.79
C ARG A 255 -27.99 25.94 4.87
N ALA A 256 -28.41 25.01 4.02
CA ALA A 256 -27.82 23.67 3.93
C ALA A 256 -26.36 23.71 3.41
N ARG A 257 -26.09 24.57 2.40
CA ARG A 257 -24.73 24.84 1.92
C ARG A 257 -23.85 25.47 3.01
N SER A 258 -24.35 26.47 3.74
CA SER A 258 -23.58 27.12 4.80
C SER A 258 -23.29 26.17 5.96
N GLN A 259 -24.24 25.33 6.38
CA GLN A 259 -24.03 24.36 7.45
C GLN A 259 -23.03 23.25 7.09
N LEU A 260 -23.08 22.74 5.85
CA LEU A 260 -22.10 21.78 5.34
C LEU A 260 -20.69 22.40 5.33
N LEU A 261 -20.55 23.62 4.79
CA LEU A 261 -19.28 24.33 4.73
C LEU A 261 -18.75 24.70 6.13
N GLU A 262 -19.62 25.15 7.04
CA GLU A 262 -19.26 25.58 8.40
C GLU A 262 -18.83 24.41 9.28
N THR A 263 -19.50 23.25 9.17
CA THR A 263 -19.06 22.01 9.84
C THR A 263 -17.76 21.44 9.24
N HIS A 264 -17.54 21.58 7.92
CA HIS A 264 -16.29 21.17 7.28
C HIS A 264 -15.11 22.08 7.64
N LEU A 265 -15.31 23.40 7.67
CA LEU A 265 -14.29 24.37 8.11
C LEU A 265 -13.88 24.14 9.57
N ALA A 266 -14.85 23.85 10.46
CA ALA A 266 -14.56 23.50 11.84
C ALA A 266 -13.79 22.16 11.99
N LYS A 267 -14.00 21.21 11.07
CA LYS A 267 -13.25 19.94 11.01
C LYS A 267 -11.84 20.11 10.42
N LEU A 268 -11.68 20.97 9.41
CA LEU A 268 -10.39 21.27 8.74
C LEU A 268 -9.32 21.77 9.72
N PHE A 269 -9.71 22.59 10.71
CA PHE A 269 -8.78 23.08 11.74
C PHE A 269 -8.55 22.11 12.91
N LYS A 270 -9.41 21.09 13.07
CA LYS A 270 -9.32 20.12 14.17
C LYS A 270 -8.66 18.80 13.77
N GLN A 271 -8.66 18.49 12.48
CA GLN A 271 -8.17 17.24 11.92
C GLN A 271 -7.20 17.55 10.79
N LYS A 272 -5.96 17.91 11.13
CA LYS A 272 -4.86 17.92 10.17
C LYS A 272 -4.65 16.47 9.73
N VAL A 273 -5.36 16.02 8.71
CA VAL A 273 -5.20 14.65 8.18
C VAL A 273 -3.79 14.56 7.62
N GLU A 274 -2.94 13.82 8.34
CA GLU A 274 -1.61 13.46 7.84
C GLU A 274 -1.81 12.40 6.76
N ILE A 275 -2.00 12.88 5.52
CA ILE A 275 -2.15 12.03 4.33
C ILE A 275 -0.80 11.37 3.99
N PHE A 276 0.30 12.00 4.38
CA PHE A 276 1.66 11.61 4.04
C PHE A 276 2.45 11.23 5.29
N THR A 277 2.00 10.19 5.98
CA THR A 277 2.82 9.53 7.01
C THR A 277 3.77 8.54 6.34
N LYS A 278 4.88 8.22 7.01
CA LYS A 278 5.77 7.15 6.58
C LYS A 278 4.98 5.84 6.49
N VAL A 279 5.10 5.12 5.37
CA VAL A 279 4.48 3.80 5.20
C VAL A 279 5.27 2.79 6.02
N GLU A 280 4.58 2.07 6.90
CA GLU A 280 5.16 1.02 7.73
C GLU A 280 5.02 -0.34 7.04
N TYR A 281 5.88 -1.29 7.43
CA TYR A 281 5.86 -2.67 6.91
C TYR A 281 4.76 -3.51 7.57
N THR A 282 3.52 -3.01 7.54
CA THR A 282 2.33 -3.71 8.03
C THR A 282 1.26 -3.72 6.97
N GLN A 283 0.36 -4.70 7.03
CA GLN A 283 -0.73 -4.82 6.06
C GLN A 283 -1.61 -3.56 6.06
N GLU A 284 -1.96 -3.10 7.26
CA GLU A 284 -2.86 -2.00 7.54
C GLU A 284 -2.27 -0.67 7.09
N SER A 285 -0.98 -0.42 7.34
CA SER A 285 -0.31 0.83 6.95
C SER A 285 -0.28 0.98 5.43
N VAL A 286 0.10 -0.08 4.71
CA VAL A 286 0.14 -0.08 3.24
C VAL A 286 -1.25 0.09 2.64
N VAL A 287 -2.23 -0.71 3.07
CA VAL A 287 -3.61 -0.64 2.56
C VAL A 287 -4.24 0.72 2.87
N THR A 288 -4.08 1.23 4.10
CA THR A 288 -4.59 2.55 4.49
C THR A 288 -3.98 3.65 3.63
N THR A 289 -2.67 3.59 3.37
CA THR A 289 -1.99 4.58 2.51
C THR A 289 -2.55 4.55 1.08
N ILE A 290 -2.70 3.35 0.49
CA ILE A 290 -3.27 3.21 -0.85
C ILE A 290 -4.69 3.77 -0.91
N VAL A 291 -5.54 3.46 0.07
CA VAL A 291 -6.91 3.98 0.15
C VAL A 291 -6.89 5.51 0.25
N LYS A 292 -6.08 6.09 1.15
CA LYS A 292 -5.94 7.55 1.29
C LYS A 292 -5.55 8.21 -0.04
N LEU A 293 -4.57 7.66 -0.76
CA LEU A 293 -4.14 8.19 -2.07
C LEU A 293 -5.21 8.03 -3.16
N CYS A 294 -5.97 6.92 -3.15
CA CYS A 294 -7.09 6.72 -4.07
C CYS A 294 -8.21 7.73 -3.83
N LEU A 295 -8.54 8.01 -2.56
CA LEU A 295 -9.55 9.01 -2.20
C LEU A 295 -9.11 10.44 -2.58
N LYS A 296 -7.83 10.78 -2.41
CA LYS A 296 -7.29 12.06 -2.93
C LYS A 296 -7.36 12.15 -4.45
N SER A 297 -7.12 11.04 -5.16
CA SER A 297 -7.31 10.98 -6.61
C SER A 297 -8.79 11.18 -6.99
N LEU A 298 -9.72 10.54 -6.27
CA LEU A 298 -11.16 10.72 -6.46
C LEU A 298 -11.62 12.16 -6.24
N GLN A 299 -11.11 12.81 -5.19
CA GLN A 299 -11.39 14.22 -4.91
C GLN A 299 -10.99 15.09 -6.12
N GLU A 300 -9.79 14.88 -6.65
CA GLU A 300 -9.32 15.64 -7.80
C GLU A 300 -10.13 15.33 -9.07
N PHE A 301 -10.47 14.06 -9.32
CA PHE A 301 -11.32 13.70 -10.44
C PHE A 301 -12.70 14.36 -10.34
N ALA A 302 -13.27 14.47 -9.15
CA ALA A 302 -14.52 15.18 -8.93
C ALA A 302 -14.37 16.69 -9.22
N ARG A 303 -13.28 17.30 -8.75
CA ARG A 303 -13.00 18.73 -8.94
C ARG A 303 -12.88 19.11 -10.43
N LEU A 304 -12.41 18.19 -11.28
CA LEU A 304 -12.21 18.42 -12.71
C LEU A 304 -13.50 18.34 -13.55
N GLN A 305 -14.64 17.95 -12.98
CA GLN A 305 -15.90 17.82 -13.70
C GLN A 305 -16.82 19.04 -13.51
N THR A 306 -17.96 19.02 -14.19
CA THR A 306 -19.10 19.91 -13.94
C THR A 306 -20.36 19.07 -13.89
N TYR A 307 -21.14 19.21 -12.81
CA TYR A 307 -22.28 18.35 -12.52
C TYR A 307 -23.61 19.09 -12.66
N ASN A 308 -24.65 18.39 -13.12
CA ASN A 308 -26.02 18.75 -12.78
C ASN A 308 -26.42 18.18 -11.41
N ARG A 309 -27.62 18.49 -10.92
CA ARG A 309 -28.13 17.99 -9.64
C ARG A 309 -28.02 16.46 -9.52
N SER A 310 -28.52 15.74 -10.52
CA SER A 310 -28.55 14.27 -10.49
C SER A 310 -27.15 13.64 -10.54
N GLY A 311 -26.20 14.24 -11.26
CA GLY A 311 -24.80 13.81 -11.29
C GLY A 311 -24.12 13.98 -9.93
N PHE A 312 -24.36 15.11 -9.26
CA PHE A 312 -23.91 15.32 -7.88
C PHE A 312 -24.53 14.29 -6.92
N GLN A 313 -25.83 14.05 -7.02
CA GLN A 313 -26.52 13.06 -6.17
C GLN A 313 -26.01 11.63 -6.40
N GLN A 314 -25.61 11.27 -7.63
CA GLN A 314 -24.99 9.98 -7.90
C GLN A 314 -23.60 9.87 -7.23
N ILE A 315 -22.76 10.91 -7.30
CA ILE A 315 -21.49 10.92 -6.57
C ILE A 315 -21.74 10.81 -5.06
N GLN A 316 -22.71 11.54 -4.52
CA GLN A 316 -23.08 11.44 -3.11
C GLN A 316 -23.48 9.99 -2.75
N LEU A 317 -24.35 9.36 -3.52
CA LEU A 317 -24.76 7.96 -3.30
C LEU A 317 -23.56 7.00 -3.33
N ASP A 318 -22.73 7.10 -4.36
CA ASP A 318 -21.58 6.21 -4.57
C ASP A 318 -20.54 6.34 -3.43
N ILE A 319 -20.24 7.57 -3.00
CA ILE A 319 -19.27 7.86 -1.93
C ILE A 319 -19.83 7.50 -0.55
N GLN A 320 -21.12 7.69 -0.31
CA GLN A 320 -21.74 7.30 0.96
C GLN A 320 -21.78 5.79 1.15
N PHE A 321 -22.02 5.02 0.08
CA PHE A 321 -21.90 3.56 0.15
C PHE A 321 -20.47 3.10 0.50
N LEU A 322 -19.44 3.77 -0.03
CA LEU A 322 -18.04 3.42 0.22
C LEU A 322 -17.59 3.61 1.67
N ARG A 323 -18.30 4.39 2.50
CA ARG A 323 -17.89 4.64 3.89
C ARG A 323 -17.69 3.35 4.69
N THR A 324 -18.71 2.49 4.74
CA THR A 324 -18.66 1.29 5.58
C THR A 324 -17.58 0.31 5.12
N PRO A 325 -17.52 -0.10 3.83
CA PRO A 325 -16.49 -1.04 3.38
C PRO A 325 -15.07 -0.52 3.54
N LEU A 326 -14.83 0.79 3.34
CA LEU A 326 -13.49 1.35 3.49
C LEU A 326 -13.06 1.43 4.96
N LYS A 327 -13.97 1.79 5.88
CA LYS A 327 -13.68 1.78 7.33
C LYS A 327 -13.37 0.40 7.86
N GLU A 328 -14.05 -0.63 7.34
CA GLU A 328 -13.75 -2.01 7.73
C GLU A 328 -12.35 -2.44 7.29
N THR A 329 -11.83 -1.83 6.20
CA THR A 329 -10.56 -2.15 5.54
C THR A 329 -9.34 -1.43 6.14
N VAL A 330 -9.52 -0.27 6.78
CA VAL A 330 -8.41 0.57 7.27
C VAL A 330 -8.44 0.79 8.78
N GLU A 331 -7.35 1.32 9.36
CA GLU A 331 -7.31 1.68 10.78
C GLU A 331 -7.80 3.12 11.06
N ASP A 332 -7.45 4.07 10.18
CA ASP A 332 -7.74 5.50 10.38
C ASP A 332 -9.13 5.88 9.83
N GLU A 333 -10.18 5.38 10.48
CA GLU A 333 -11.58 5.61 10.07
C GLU A 333 -11.92 7.11 9.96
N ALA A 334 -11.36 7.93 10.86
CA ALA A 334 -11.61 9.36 10.89
C ALA A 334 -11.01 10.06 9.66
N ALA A 335 -9.81 9.69 9.22
CA ALA A 335 -9.25 10.23 7.98
C ALA A 335 -10.03 9.77 6.75
N ILE A 336 -10.53 8.53 6.74
CA ILE A 336 -11.37 8.05 5.63
C ILE A 336 -12.68 8.81 5.56
N ASP A 337 -13.36 9.03 6.68
CA ASP A 337 -14.57 9.87 6.71
C ASP A 337 -14.30 11.27 6.17
N PHE A 338 -13.21 11.89 6.59
CA PHE A 338 -12.80 13.21 6.13
C PHE A 338 -12.52 13.22 4.62
N LEU A 339 -11.78 12.24 4.11
CA LEU A 339 -11.44 12.17 2.69
C LEU A 339 -12.67 11.90 1.81
N LEU A 340 -13.61 11.09 2.27
CA LEU A 340 -14.88 10.87 1.56
C LEU A 340 -15.76 12.13 1.58
N ASP A 341 -15.81 12.83 2.72
CA ASP A 341 -16.44 14.15 2.87
C ASP A 341 -15.88 15.15 1.84
N GLU A 342 -14.55 15.20 1.68
CA GLU A 342 -13.87 16.06 0.71
C GLU A 342 -14.22 15.75 -0.76
N VAL A 343 -14.47 14.49 -1.12
CA VAL A 343 -14.94 14.14 -2.47
C VAL A 343 -16.35 14.71 -2.72
N ILE A 344 -17.24 14.59 -1.74
CA ILE A 344 -18.62 15.12 -1.85
C ILE A 344 -18.59 16.65 -1.95
N VAL A 345 -17.75 17.32 -1.15
CA VAL A 345 -17.57 18.77 -1.23
C VAL A 345 -17.04 19.19 -2.60
N ALA A 346 -15.98 18.54 -3.10
CA ALA A 346 -15.43 18.84 -4.42
C ALA A 346 -16.48 18.68 -5.53
N ALA A 347 -17.34 17.67 -5.45
CA ALA A 347 -18.44 17.50 -6.41
C ALA A 347 -19.53 18.58 -6.26
N SER A 348 -19.86 18.97 -5.02
CA SER A 348 -20.85 20.01 -4.70
C SER A 348 -20.44 21.38 -5.24
N GLU A 349 -19.18 21.76 -5.06
CA GLU A 349 -18.60 23.02 -5.56
C GLU A 349 -18.60 23.12 -7.09
N ARG A 350 -18.57 21.97 -7.77
CA ARG A 350 -18.58 21.86 -9.23
C ARG A 350 -19.98 21.61 -9.81
N CYS A 351 -21.01 21.58 -8.95
CA CYS A 351 -22.38 21.33 -9.36
C CYS A 351 -23.13 22.63 -9.65
N LEU A 352 -23.92 22.62 -10.73
CA LEU A 352 -24.79 23.74 -11.12
C LEU A 352 -25.94 23.95 -10.12
N ASP A 353 -26.42 22.85 -9.52
CA ASP A 353 -27.48 22.84 -8.52
C ASP A 353 -27.27 21.74 -7.47
N PRO A 354 -26.34 21.93 -6.51
CA PRO A 354 -26.01 20.99 -5.44
C PRO A 354 -27.11 20.93 -4.39
N ILE A 355 -28.20 20.25 -4.75
CA ILE A 355 -29.20 19.79 -3.80
C ILE A 355 -28.95 18.31 -3.52
N PRO A 356 -28.55 17.97 -2.29
CA PRO A 356 -28.31 16.58 -1.88
C PRO A 356 -29.55 15.70 -2.10
N LEU A 357 -29.30 14.40 -2.27
CA LEU A 357 -30.35 13.40 -2.23
C LEU A 357 -30.93 13.34 -0.81
N GLU A 358 -32.25 13.20 -0.71
CA GLU A 358 -32.92 13.11 0.58
C GLU A 358 -32.42 11.88 1.37
N PRO A 359 -32.12 12.01 2.68
CA PRO A 359 -31.58 10.92 3.47
C PRO A 359 -32.38 9.60 3.37
N PRO A 360 -33.73 9.61 3.42
CA PRO A 360 -34.50 8.36 3.31
C PRO A 360 -34.33 7.65 1.95
N ILE A 361 -34.17 8.40 0.86
CA ILE A 361 -33.95 7.83 -0.48
C ILE A 361 -32.53 7.28 -0.57
N LEU A 362 -31.55 8.04 -0.08
CA LEU A 362 -30.15 7.63 -0.01
C LEU A 362 -29.99 6.31 0.77
N ASP A 363 -30.55 6.26 1.98
CA ASP A 363 -30.50 5.08 2.85
C ASP A 363 -31.16 3.88 2.18
N ARG A 364 -32.32 4.07 1.54
CA ARG A 364 -33.01 3.00 0.80
C ARG A 364 -32.14 2.41 -0.31
N LEU A 365 -31.47 3.26 -1.11
CA LEU A 365 -30.61 2.80 -2.20
C LEU A 365 -29.36 2.09 -1.69
N ILE A 366 -28.76 2.59 -0.60
CA ILE A 366 -27.62 1.95 0.06
C ILE A 366 -28.02 0.59 0.61
N GLN A 367 -29.13 0.49 1.34
CA GLN A 367 -29.60 -0.79 1.90
C GLN A 367 -29.93 -1.80 0.80
N ALA A 368 -30.54 -1.37 -0.31
CA ALA A 368 -30.80 -2.22 -1.45
C ALA A 368 -29.50 -2.77 -2.08
N LYS A 369 -28.43 -1.95 -2.14
CA LYS A 369 -27.12 -2.41 -2.61
C LYS A 369 -26.45 -3.34 -1.60
N LEU A 370 -26.51 -3.04 -0.31
CA LEU A 370 -25.94 -3.87 0.76
C LEU A 370 -26.57 -5.27 0.82
N ALA A 371 -27.89 -5.38 0.62
CA ALA A 371 -28.57 -6.67 0.54
C ALA A 371 -28.02 -7.54 -0.60
N LYS A 372 -27.92 -6.98 -1.82
CA LYS A 372 -27.31 -7.65 -2.97
C LYS A 372 -25.84 -8.01 -2.75
N TRP A 373 -25.09 -7.13 -2.09
CA TRP A 373 -23.67 -7.32 -1.83
C TRP A 373 -23.41 -8.46 -0.83
N LYS A 374 -24.26 -8.60 0.19
CA LYS A 374 -24.22 -9.71 1.17
C LYS A 374 -24.59 -11.06 0.53
N GLU A 375 -25.55 -11.07 -0.40
CA GLU A 375 -25.90 -12.29 -1.16
C GLU A 375 -24.74 -12.76 -2.05
N GLN A 376 -23.97 -11.81 -2.62
CA GLN A 376 -22.83 -12.10 -3.49
C GLN A 376 -21.53 -12.42 -2.73
N ASN A 377 -21.41 -11.97 -1.48
CA ASN A 377 -20.28 -12.24 -0.60
C ASN A 377 -20.79 -12.82 0.73
N PRO A 378 -21.24 -14.09 0.77
CA PRO A 378 -21.61 -14.71 2.03
C PRO A 378 -20.39 -14.69 2.95
N VAL A 379 -20.55 -14.07 4.12
CA VAL A 379 -19.55 -14.16 5.19
C VAL A 379 -19.56 -15.62 5.62
N THR A 380 -18.57 -16.39 5.18
CA THR A 380 -18.35 -17.75 5.70
C THR A 380 -18.06 -17.61 7.21
N PRO A 381 -18.78 -18.34 8.08
CA PRO A 381 -18.64 -18.22 9.52
C PRO A 381 -17.24 -18.56 10.04
#